data_AF-A0A4R6KQ03-F1
#
_entry.id   AF-A0A4R6KQ03-F1
#
_cell.length_a   1.000
_cell.length_b   1.000
_cell.length_c   1.000
_cell.angle_alpha   90.00
_cell.angle_beta   90.00
_cell.angle_gamma   90.00
#
_symmetry.space_group_name_H-M   'P 1'
#
loop_
_entity.id
_entity.type
_entity.pdbx_description
1 polymer ?
#
loop_
_entity_poly.entity_id
_entity_poly.type
_entity_poly.pdbx_seq_one_letter_code
_entity_poly.pdbx_strand_id
1 'polypeptide(L)'
;MADESSSIDPDVLRALDEEREITPFTIAEQYHRGELTRDEVIQQLIDYDYLPQDRIPDDMSVDIAMYIEGSWDDMERALRHELIDAEIYQLVLDALRERESWPPPTAGS
;
A
#
# COMPACT_ATOMS: atom_id res chain seq x y z
N MET A 1 -9.15 -46.19 15.52
CA MET A 1 -9.33 -44.74 15.32
C MET A 1 -7.94 -44.16 15.20
N ALA A 2 -7.52 -43.86 13.97
CA ALA A 2 -6.21 -43.27 13.71
C ALA A 2 -6.32 -41.75 13.91
N ASP A 3 -5.37 -41.23 14.67
CA ASP A 3 -5.17 -39.82 14.96
C ASP A 3 -4.47 -39.19 13.75
N GLU A 4 -5.23 -38.58 12.84
CA GLU A 4 -4.66 -37.72 11.80
C GLU A 4 -4.42 -36.33 12.40
N SER A 5 -3.31 -36.21 13.12
CA SER A 5 -2.70 -34.91 13.39
C SER A 5 -2.31 -34.33 12.03
N SER A 6 -3.19 -33.50 11.48
CA SER A 6 -2.99 -32.77 10.23
C SER A 6 -1.80 -31.85 10.42
N SER A 7 -0.63 -32.37 10.09
CA SER A 7 0.63 -31.65 10.03
C SER A 7 0.53 -30.74 8.81
N ILE A 8 -0.12 -29.59 8.97
CA ILE A 8 -0.12 -28.53 7.97
C ILE A 8 1.35 -28.19 7.71
N ASP A 9 1.80 -28.39 6.47
CA ASP A 9 3.16 -28.07 6.06
C ASP A 9 3.46 -26.60 6.39
N PRO A 10 4.59 -26.29 7.05
CA PRO A 10 4.96 -24.91 7.37
C PRO A 10 5.18 -24.06 6.10
N ASP A 11 5.42 -24.72 4.95
CA ASP A 11 5.50 -24.08 3.64
C ASP A 11 4.12 -23.63 3.13
N VAL A 12 3.05 -24.37 3.47
CA VAL A 12 1.66 -23.94 3.22
C VAL A 12 1.31 -22.76 4.13
N LEU A 13 1.74 -22.78 5.40
CA LEU A 13 1.53 -21.65 6.29
C LEU A 13 2.27 -20.39 5.82
N ARG A 14 3.45 -20.56 5.21
CA ARG A 14 4.21 -19.48 4.57
C ARG A 14 3.52 -18.99 3.28
N ALA A 15 3.03 -19.88 2.44
CA ALA A 15 2.29 -19.52 1.22
C ALA A 15 0.95 -18.83 1.51
N LEU A 16 0.34 -19.08 2.67
CA LEU A 16 -0.88 -18.38 3.11
C LEU A 16 -0.59 -16.98 3.70
N ASP A 17 0.64 -16.70 4.11
CA ASP A 17 1.09 -15.34 4.45
C ASP A 17 1.32 -14.51 3.18
N GLU A 18 1.67 -15.17 2.06
CA GLU A 18 1.84 -14.59 0.72
C GLU A 18 0.49 -14.25 0.02
N GLU A 19 -0.65 -14.66 0.58
CA GLU A 19 -2.01 -14.27 0.12
C GLU A 19 -2.65 -13.20 1.01
N ARG A 20 -1.88 -12.54 1.89
CA ARG A 20 -2.31 -11.23 2.39
C ARG A 20 -2.08 -10.25 1.26
N GLU A 21 -3.15 -9.74 0.67
CA GLU A 21 -3.08 -8.66 -0.32
C GLU A 21 -2.23 -7.53 0.27
N ILE A 22 -0.99 -7.40 -0.20
CA ILE A 22 -0.08 -6.36 0.25
C ILE A 22 -0.68 -5.06 -0.26
N THR A 23 -1.18 -4.25 0.67
CA THR A 23 -1.71 -2.91 0.44
C THR A 23 -0.85 -1.89 1.17
N PRO A 24 -0.87 -0.61 0.78
CA PRO A 24 -0.18 0.46 1.51
C PRO A 24 -0.58 0.49 2.99
N PHE A 25 -1.83 0.15 3.30
CA PHE A 25 -2.32 0.07 4.67
C PHE A 25 -1.65 -1.06 5.45
N THR A 26 -1.56 -2.27 4.88
CA THR A 26 -0.85 -3.39 5.53
C THR A 26 0.66 -3.16 5.67
N ILE A 27 1.28 -2.44 4.72
CA ILE A 27 2.69 -2.02 4.82
C ILE A 27 2.85 -1.04 6.01
N ALA A 28 1.94 -0.07 6.15
CA ALA A 28 1.91 0.84 7.28
C ALA A 28 1.64 0.12 8.63
N GLU A 29 0.78 -0.90 8.66
CA GLU A 29 0.56 -1.72 9.86
C GLU A 29 1.85 -2.42 10.32
N GLN A 30 2.62 -3.00 9.41
CA GLN A 30 3.89 -3.66 9.72
C GLN A 30 4.91 -2.66 10.31
N TYR A 31 4.98 -1.45 9.75
CA TYR A 31 5.78 -0.36 10.32
C TYR A 31 5.33 0.00 11.74
N HIS A 32 4.03 0.17 11.96
CA HIS A 32 3.48 0.50 13.28
C HIS A 32 3.75 -0.59 14.32
N ARG A 33 3.79 -1.86 13.91
CA ARG A 33 4.18 -3.01 14.76
C ARG A 33 5.68 -3.09 15.02
N GLY A 34 6.49 -2.27 14.36
CA GLY A 34 7.95 -2.28 14.45
C GLY A 34 8.61 -3.41 13.64
N GLU A 35 7.88 -4.01 12.71
CA GLU A 35 8.40 -5.06 11.80
C GLU A 35 9.18 -4.43 10.64
N LEU A 36 8.88 -3.18 10.29
CA LEU A 36 9.61 -2.37 9.33
C LEU A 36 10.22 -1.14 10.02
N THR A 37 11.40 -0.73 9.57
CA THR A 37 11.96 0.58 9.90
C THR A 37 11.31 1.69 9.07
N ARG A 38 11.57 2.94 9.45
CA ARG A 38 11.06 4.12 8.74
C ARG A 38 11.53 4.18 7.28
N ASP A 39 12.78 3.81 7.02
CA ASP A 39 13.32 3.81 5.65
C ASP A 39 12.69 2.70 4.81
N GLU A 40 12.55 1.50 5.38
CA GLU A 40 11.95 0.34 4.71
C GLU A 40 10.48 0.55 4.36
N VAL A 41 9.69 1.17 5.25
CA VAL A 41 8.29 1.48 4.95
C VAL A 41 8.19 2.54 3.85
N ILE A 42 9.03 3.58 3.87
CA ILE A 42 9.05 4.62 2.84
C ILE A 42 9.39 4.00 1.48
N GLN A 43 10.44 3.20 1.40
CA GLN A 43 10.84 2.56 0.14
C GLN A 43 9.74 1.65 -0.40
N GLN A 44 9.17 0.77 0.43
CA GLN A 44 8.09 -0.12 0.00
C GLN A 44 6.85 0.65 -0.48
N LEU A 45 6.49 1.73 0.20
CA LEU A 45 5.35 2.58 -0.19
C LEU A 45 5.63 3.38 -1.47
N ILE A 46 6.89 3.72 -1.78
CA ILE A 46 7.27 4.34 -3.05
C ILE A 46 7.21 3.30 -4.17
N ASP A 47 7.78 2.11 -3.96
CA ASP A 47 7.82 1.05 -4.97
C ASP A 47 6.45 0.40 -5.24
N TYR A 48 5.46 0.63 -4.39
CA TYR A 48 4.12 0.12 -4.56
C TYR A 48 3.45 0.62 -5.86
N ASP A 49 2.83 -0.29 -6.60
CA ASP A 49 2.06 0.02 -7.81
C ASP A 49 0.62 0.37 -7.43
N TYR A 50 0.40 1.64 -7.07
CA TYR A 50 -0.91 2.12 -6.64
C TYR A 50 -1.96 1.93 -7.73
N LEU A 51 -3.12 1.40 -7.35
CA LEU A 51 -4.25 1.30 -8.26
C LEU A 51 -4.81 2.70 -8.58
N PRO A 52 -5.05 3.02 -9.86
CA PRO A 52 -5.54 4.32 -10.27
C PRO A 52 -6.98 4.55 -9.77
N GLN A 53 -7.21 5.72 -9.17
CA GLN A 53 -8.54 6.12 -8.69
C GLN A 53 -9.50 6.54 -9.82
N ASP A 54 -9.02 6.70 -11.05
CA ASP A 54 -9.78 7.11 -12.25
C ASP A 54 -10.85 6.10 -12.75
N ARG A 55 -11.05 4.97 -12.06
CA ARG A 55 -12.17 4.05 -12.36
C ARG A 55 -13.47 4.40 -11.64
N ILE A 56 -13.55 5.55 -10.97
CA ILE A 56 -14.81 6.05 -10.43
C ILE A 56 -15.54 6.78 -11.57
N PRO A 57 -16.66 6.25 -12.10
CA PRO A 57 -17.42 6.94 -13.14
C PRO A 57 -17.88 8.32 -12.64
N ASP A 58 -17.71 9.35 -13.48
CA ASP A 58 -18.08 10.76 -13.21
C ASP A 58 -19.48 10.96 -12.61
N ASP A 59 -20.40 10.02 -12.87
CA ASP A 59 -21.79 10.02 -12.38
C ASP A 59 -21.92 9.71 -10.88
N MET A 60 -20.84 9.28 -10.21
CA MET A 60 -20.77 9.00 -8.76
C MET A 60 -19.99 10.07 -7.96
N SER A 61 -19.97 11.31 -8.45
CA SER A 61 -19.33 12.47 -7.80
C SER A 61 -20.05 13.00 -6.54
N VAL A 62 -20.96 12.22 -5.95
CA VAL A 62 -21.73 12.60 -4.75
C VAL A 62 -21.41 11.65 -3.60
N ASP A 63 -20.53 12.09 -2.70
CA ASP A 63 -20.33 11.64 -1.31
C ASP A 63 -20.03 10.14 -1.03
N ILE A 64 -19.88 9.29 -2.04
CA ILE A 64 -19.54 7.86 -1.86
C ILE A 64 -18.37 7.50 -2.76
N ALA A 65 -17.19 8.05 -2.47
CA ALA A 65 -15.96 7.48 -3.01
C ALA A 65 -15.88 6.03 -2.51
N MET A 66 -15.99 5.05 -3.42
CA MET A 66 -15.77 3.67 -3.06
C MET A 66 -14.29 3.53 -2.72
N TYR A 67 -14.01 3.08 -1.50
CA TYR A 67 -12.67 2.68 -1.09
C TYR A 67 -12.18 1.57 -2.03
N ILE A 68 -10.97 1.74 -2.57
CA ILE A 68 -10.30 0.76 -3.41
C ILE A 68 -9.04 0.33 -2.66
N GLU A 69 -9.01 -0.93 -2.23
CA GLU A 69 -7.82 -1.57 -1.64
C GLU A 69 -6.66 -1.52 -2.64
N GLY A 70 -5.47 -1.14 -2.18
CA GLY A 70 -4.30 -0.90 -3.01
C GLY A 70 -4.27 0.46 -3.72
N SER A 71 -5.26 1.34 -3.50
CA SER A 71 -5.22 2.73 -3.98
C SER A 71 -4.59 3.67 -2.95
N TRP A 72 -4.43 4.94 -3.31
CA TRP A 72 -3.95 5.97 -2.40
C TRP A 72 -4.84 6.19 -1.16
N ASP A 73 -6.11 5.76 -1.19
CA ASP A 73 -6.99 5.81 -0.01
C ASP A 73 -6.39 5.01 1.18
N ASP A 74 -5.63 3.95 0.90
CA ASP A 74 -4.92 3.22 1.95
C ASP A 74 -3.88 4.06 2.68
N MET A 75 -3.20 4.97 1.97
CA MET A 75 -2.26 5.92 2.58
C MET A 75 -2.99 6.95 3.46
N GLU A 76 -4.13 7.47 2.98
CA GLU A 76 -4.96 8.40 3.76
C GLU A 76 -5.57 7.72 4.99
N ARG A 77 -5.97 6.46 4.86
CA ARG A 77 -6.46 5.64 5.96
C ARG A 77 -5.33 5.34 6.95
N ALA A 78 -4.14 4.95 6.50
CA ALA A 78 -2.99 4.73 7.36
C ALA A 78 -2.63 5.98 8.17
N LEU A 79 -2.70 7.17 7.56
CA LEU A 79 -2.50 8.45 8.25
C LEU A 79 -3.60 8.73 9.28
N ARG A 80 -4.89 8.52 8.94
CA ARG A 80 -6.02 8.71 9.87
C ARG A 80 -5.97 7.76 11.07
N HIS A 81 -5.41 6.57 10.87
CA HIS A 81 -5.23 5.55 11.91
C HIS A 81 -3.89 5.69 12.65
N GLU A 82 -3.10 6.74 12.40
CA GLU A 82 -1.81 7.00 13.05
C GLU A 82 -0.79 5.84 12.87
N LEU A 83 -0.94 5.06 11.79
CA LEU A 83 0.00 3.99 11.44
C LEU A 83 1.28 4.56 10.83
N ILE A 84 1.16 5.70 10.15
CA ILE A 84 2.27 6.51 9.63
C ILE A 84 2.06 7.97 10.04
N ASP A 85 3.17 8.70 10.18
CA ASP A 85 3.13 10.14 10.41
C ASP A 85 2.88 10.92 9.12
N ALA A 86 2.45 12.17 9.27
CA ALA A 86 2.31 13.11 8.15
C ALA A 86 3.61 13.30 7.36
N GLU A 87 4.77 13.20 8.01
CA GLU A 87 6.07 13.30 7.32
C GLU A 87 6.32 12.13 6.37
N ILE A 88 6.04 10.88 6.79
CA ILE A 88 6.15 9.69 5.92
C ILE A 88 5.21 9.84 4.72
N TYR A 89 3.96 10.22 4.99
CA TYR A 89 2.96 10.43 3.95
C TYR A 89 3.43 11.47 2.91
N GLN A 90 3.97 12.61 3.35
CA GLN A 90 4.45 13.65 2.44
C GLN A 90 5.70 13.22 1.64
N LEU A 91 6.64 12.51 2.27
CA LEU A 91 7.85 12.02 1.59
C LEU A 91 7.50 11.03 0.46
N VAL A 92 6.58 10.10 0.71
CA VAL A 92 6.12 9.15 -0.32
C VAL A 92 5.40 9.90 -1.45
N LEU A 93 4.49 10.83 -1.11
CA LEU A 93 3.77 11.61 -2.10
C LEU A 93 4.70 12.45 -3.01
N ASP A 94 5.72 13.07 -2.43
CA ASP A 94 6.71 13.85 -3.18
C ASP A 94 7.51 12.96 -4.13
N ALA A 95 8.03 11.83 -3.62
CA ALA A 95 8.78 10.87 -4.43
C ALA A 95 7.96 10.29 -5.60
N LEU A 96 6.67 10.00 -5.39
CA LEU A 96 5.78 9.54 -6.46
C LEU A 96 5.54 10.62 -7.51
N ARG A 97 5.35 11.88 -7.11
CA ARG A 97 5.23 13.00 -8.04
C ARG A 97 6.49 13.19 -8.86
N GLU A 98 7.65 13.08 -8.24
CA GLU A 98 8.94 13.12 -8.94
C GLU A 98 9.08 11.97 -9.94
N ARG A 99 8.63 10.76 -9.56
CA ARG A 99 8.61 9.57 -10.42
C ARG A 99 7.68 9.73 -11.62
N GLU A 100 6.47 10.21 -11.41
CA GLU A 100 5.48 10.45 -12.49
C GLU A 100 5.86 11.64 -13.38
N SER A 101 6.55 12.64 -12.82
CA SER A 101 7.07 13.79 -13.58
C SER A 101 8.29 13.43 -14.44
N TRP A 102 8.74 12.18 -14.44
CA TRP A 102 9.87 11.71 -15.24
C TRP A 102 9.39 10.91 -16.47
N PRO A 103 9.84 11.21 -17.71
CA PRO A 103 11.01 12.03 -18.09
C PRO A 103 10.77 13.54 -17.96
N PRO A 104 11.84 14.35 -17.74
CA PRO A 104 11.70 15.80 -17.70
C PRO A 104 11.08 16.28 -19.01
N PRO A 105 10.29 17.37 -19.02
CA PRO A 105 9.74 17.90 -20.26
C PRO A 105 10.91 18.08 -21.22
N THR A 106 10.88 17.34 -22.33
CA THR A 106 11.87 17.51 -23.39
C THR A 106 11.79 18.98 -23.77
N ALA A 107 12.83 19.73 -23.40
CA ALA A 107 13.00 21.09 -23.86
C ALA A 107 12.87 21.01 -25.38
N GLY A 108 11.79 21.62 -25.88
CA GLY A 108 11.36 21.44 -27.26
C GLY A 108 12.48 21.70 -28.26
N SER A 109 12.41 21.00 -29.37
CA SER A 109 12.99 21.42 -30.64
C SER A 109 12.08 20.92 -31.76
#